data_AF-A0A2H9NWK4-F1
#
_entry.id   AF-A0A2H9NWK4-F1
#
_cell.length_a   1.000
_cell.length_b   1.000
_cell.length_c   1.000
_cell.angle_alpha   90.00
_cell.angle_beta   90.00
_cell.angle_gamma   90.00
#
_symmetry.space_group_name_H-M   'P 1'
#
loop_
_entity.id
_entity.type
_entity.pdbx_description
1 polymer ?
#
loop_
_entity_poly.entity_id
_entity_poly.type
_entity_poly.pdbx_seq_one_letter_code
_entity_poly.pdbx_strand_id
1 'polypeptide(L)'
;MLPRPAKHIEKLLADKTVTTHFYRIAVSAVMLVFLILIFSIVRRSFFGQIDPEAHIYFEIVLLLLLAVLAEVAVLYFKQQSVIVLMVLGMVISPGFLKIIWNFIILLPLPLSLPAQAPVLFHHHEIIQIFAQLGAIILLFKVGIHSKIEKIFTKENLLTALAGIAVPFIVGYLYAVYSSGSFSYAMFVGASLAATSVGVTVAILKEMKV
;
A
#
# COMPACT_ATOMS: atom_id res chain seq x y z
N MET A 1 12.71 37.54 -47.64
CA MET A 1 13.09 36.12 -47.50
C MET A 1 13.78 35.95 -46.15
N LEU A 2 13.06 35.49 -45.13
CA LEU A 2 13.64 35.23 -43.81
C LEU A 2 14.46 33.92 -43.87
N PRO A 3 15.69 33.88 -43.35
CA PRO A 3 16.49 32.66 -43.32
C PRO A 3 15.87 31.68 -42.31
N ARG A 4 15.52 30.47 -42.76
CA ARG A 4 15.01 29.39 -41.91
C ARG A 4 16.01 29.07 -40.80
N PRO A 5 15.63 29.11 -39.51
CA PRO A 5 16.53 28.66 -38.46
C PRO A 5 16.81 27.15 -38.60
N ALA A 6 18.11 26.89 -38.71
CA ALA A 6 18.86 25.64 -38.64
C ALA A 6 18.10 24.33 -38.32
N LYS A 7 18.00 23.46 -39.34
CA LYS A 7 17.75 22.00 -39.25
C LYS A 7 18.67 21.26 -38.26
N HIS A 8 19.71 21.91 -37.74
CA HIS A 8 20.70 21.35 -36.83
C HIS A 8 20.17 21.24 -35.39
N ILE A 9 19.29 22.17 -34.96
CA ILE A 9 18.70 22.15 -33.61
C ILE A 9 17.58 21.09 -33.54
N GLU A 10 16.79 20.92 -34.60
CA GLU A 10 15.82 19.82 -34.71
C GLU A 10 16.46 18.43 -34.64
N LYS A 11 17.67 18.27 -35.19
CA LYS A 11 18.41 17.00 -35.14
C LYS A 11 18.95 16.65 -33.74
N LEU A 12 19.32 17.65 -32.95
CA LEU A 12 19.75 17.47 -31.56
C LEU A 12 18.56 17.18 -30.62
N LEU A 13 17.38 17.73 -30.91
CA LEU A 13 16.14 17.39 -30.20
C LEU A 13 15.55 16.03 -30.63
N ALA A 14 15.92 15.51 -31.80
CA ALA A 14 15.53 14.18 -32.29
C ALA A 14 16.44 13.04 -31.80
N ASP A 15 17.57 13.34 -31.15
CA ASP A 15 18.48 12.33 -30.61
C ASP A 15 17.95 11.79 -29.27
N LYS A 16 17.20 10.68 -29.36
CA LYS A 16 16.68 9.92 -28.22
C LYS A 16 17.76 9.54 -27.21
N THR A 17 19.04 9.50 -27.59
CA THR A 17 20.15 9.07 -26.73
C THR A 17 20.48 10.13 -25.67
N VAL A 18 20.46 11.41 -26.02
CA VAL A 18 20.72 12.51 -25.08
C VAL A 18 19.53 12.72 -24.14
N THR A 19 18.31 12.63 -24.66
CA THR A 19 17.08 12.75 -23.84
C THR A 19 16.96 11.60 -22.83
N THR A 20 17.29 10.37 -23.25
CA THR A 20 17.26 9.20 -22.35
C THR A 20 18.38 9.23 -21.32
N HIS A 21 19.58 9.73 -21.65
CA HIS A 21 20.66 9.86 -20.67
C HIS A 21 20.33 10.92 -19.61
N PHE A 22 19.80 12.07 -20.03
CA PHE A 22 19.37 13.14 -19.11
C PHE A 22 18.22 12.69 -18.22
N TYR A 23 17.23 11.97 -18.80
CA TYR A 23 16.13 11.37 -18.04
C TYR A 23 16.63 10.35 -17.02
N ARG A 24 17.56 9.45 -17.39
CA ARG A 24 18.14 8.48 -16.44
C ARG A 24 18.89 9.15 -15.30
N ILE A 25 19.65 10.22 -15.59
CA ILE A 25 20.35 11.00 -14.58
C ILE A 25 19.34 11.68 -13.64
N ALA A 26 18.31 12.34 -14.18
CA ALA A 26 17.27 12.98 -13.39
C ALA A 26 16.54 11.98 -12.48
N VAL A 27 16.15 10.81 -13.01
CA VAL A 27 15.52 9.74 -12.23
C VAL A 27 16.45 9.22 -11.13
N SER A 28 17.74 9.03 -11.42
CA SER A 28 18.71 8.59 -10.42
C SER A 28 18.93 9.62 -9.31
N ALA A 29 18.95 10.91 -9.64
CA ALA A 29 19.09 11.99 -8.68
C ALA A 29 17.85 12.11 -7.78
N VAL A 30 16.64 12.00 -8.36
CA VAL A 30 15.39 11.98 -7.59
C VAL A 30 15.36 10.78 -6.64
N MET A 31 15.73 9.59 -7.11
CA MET A 31 15.82 8.39 -6.27
C MET A 31 16.85 8.53 -5.13
N LEU A 32 17.98 9.19 -5.38
CA LEU A 32 18.99 9.44 -4.36
C LEU A 32 18.50 10.44 -3.30
N VAL A 33 17.87 11.55 -3.70
CA VAL A 33 17.24 12.51 -2.78
C VAL A 33 16.19 11.81 -1.93
N PHE A 34 15.39 10.96 -2.56
CA PHE A 34 14.34 10.19 -1.91
C PHE A 34 14.91 9.22 -0.87
N LEU A 35 15.97 8.48 -1.20
CA LEU A 35 16.65 7.57 -0.29
C LEU A 35 17.30 8.31 0.89
N ILE A 36 17.88 9.50 0.63
CA ILE A 36 18.39 10.39 1.67
C ILE A 36 17.27 10.86 2.61
N LEU A 37 16.09 11.18 2.07
CA LEU A 37 14.94 11.56 2.88
C LEU A 37 14.48 10.40 3.78
N ILE A 38 14.37 9.17 3.26
CA ILE A 38 14.08 7.99 4.10
C ILE A 38 15.11 7.86 5.21
N PHE A 39 16.39 7.90 4.84
CA PHE A 39 17.46 7.68 5.79
C PHE A 39 17.46 8.76 6.88
N SER A 40 17.22 10.02 6.50
CA SER A 40 17.05 11.14 7.43
C SER A 40 15.86 10.93 8.37
N ILE A 41 14.72 10.51 7.80
CA ILE A 41 13.48 10.24 8.53
C ILE A 41 13.67 9.11 9.54
N VAL A 42 14.15 7.96 9.08
CA VAL A 42 14.43 6.79 9.93
C VAL A 42 15.45 7.14 11.01
N ARG A 43 16.59 7.76 10.65
CA ARG A 43 17.59 8.19 11.64
C ARG A 43 17.01 9.12 12.71
N ARG A 44 16.14 10.06 12.31
CA ARG A 44 15.50 10.99 13.25
C ARG A 44 14.53 10.28 14.20
N SER A 45 13.81 9.26 13.73
CA SER A 45 12.98 8.41 14.60
C SER A 45 13.81 7.60 15.61
N PHE A 46 15.00 7.11 15.20
CA PHE A 46 15.86 6.33 16.09
C PHE A 46 16.61 7.18 17.14
N PHE A 47 17.00 8.40 16.81
CA PHE A 47 17.96 9.18 17.61
C PHE A 47 17.51 10.61 17.98
N GLY A 48 16.34 11.06 17.51
CA GLY A 48 15.86 12.42 17.72
C GLY A 48 14.72 12.49 18.75
N GLN A 49 14.76 13.50 19.63
CA GLN A 49 13.57 13.96 20.35
C GLN A 49 12.76 14.82 19.37
N ILE A 50 11.59 14.35 18.96
CA ILE A 50 10.75 15.02 17.96
C ILE A 50 9.59 15.68 18.70
N ASP A 51 9.36 16.98 18.43
CA ASP A 51 8.22 17.72 18.96
C ASP A 51 6.88 17.08 18.54
N PRO A 52 5.87 16.96 19.44
CA PRO A 52 4.59 16.29 19.20
C PRO A 52 3.90 16.64 17.88
N GLU A 53 3.96 17.90 17.46
CA GLU A 53 3.28 18.41 16.26
C GLU A 53 3.96 18.00 14.94
N ALA A 54 5.28 17.71 14.96
CA ALA A 54 6.02 17.35 13.75
C ALA A 54 5.84 15.88 13.34
N HIS A 55 5.31 15.03 14.24
CA HIS A 55 5.15 13.59 14.01
C HIS A 55 4.13 13.27 12.92
N ILE A 56 3.04 14.01 12.81
CA ILE A 56 1.98 13.71 11.82
C ILE A 56 2.51 13.89 10.39
N TYR A 57 3.18 15.02 10.13
CA TYR A 57 3.77 15.29 8.82
C TYR A 57 4.85 14.27 8.48
N PHE A 58 5.65 13.90 9.48
CA PHE A 58 6.67 12.87 9.35
C PHE A 58 6.08 11.52 8.95
N GLU A 59 5.02 11.07 9.63
CA GLU A 59 4.34 9.79 9.37
C GLU A 59 3.74 9.74 7.96
N ILE A 60 3.03 10.78 7.53
CA ILE A 60 2.40 10.84 6.21
C ILE A 60 3.45 10.88 5.10
N VAL A 61 4.50 11.70 5.26
CA VAL A 61 5.61 11.76 4.30
C VAL A 61 6.30 10.40 4.21
N LEU A 62 6.58 9.75 5.35
CA LEU A 62 7.15 8.40 5.38
C LEU A 62 6.25 7.39 4.65
N LEU A 63 4.94 7.38 4.89
CA LEU A 63 3.99 6.48 4.21
C LEU A 63 3.92 6.72 2.71
N LEU A 64 3.86 7.98 2.26
CA LEU A 64 3.87 8.32 0.83
C LEU A 64 5.17 7.90 0.15
N LEU A 65 6.28 8.16 0.84
CA LEU A 65 7.60 7.80 0.37
C LEU A 65 7.69 6.27 0.20
N LEU A 66 7.30 5.53 1.24
CA LEU A 66 7.26 4.08 1.21
C LEU A 66 6.32 3.53 0.13
N ALA A 67 5.18 4.16 -0.11
CA ALA A 67 4.26 3.77 -1.19
C ALA A 67 4.90 3.94 -2.58
N VAL A 68 5.65 5.03 -2.80
CA VAL A 68 6.38 5.24 -4.05
C VAL A 68 7.57 4.26 -4.20
N LEU A 69 8.27 3.91 -3.11
CA LEU A 69 9.24 2.80 -3.16
C LEU A 69 8.57 1.47 -3.51
N ALA A 70 7.39 1.20 -2.94
CA ALA A 70 6.63 0.00 -3.23
C ALA A 70 6.31 -0.11 -4.72
N GLU A 71 5.97 1.00 -5.38
CA GLU A 71 5.71 1.03 -6.82
C GLU A 71 6.95 0.68 -7.65
N VAL A 72 8.14 1.08 -7.21
CA VAL A 72 9.39 0.63 -7.84
C VAL A 72 9.63 -0.87 -7.59
N ALA A 73 9.33 -1.34 -6.38
CA ALA A 73 9.44 -2.76 -6.03
C ALA A 73 8.45 -3.63 -6.85
N VAL A 74 7.25 -3.14 -7.13
CA VAL A 74 6.26 -3.81 -8.00
C VAL A 74 6.84 -4.13 -9.37
N LEU A 75 7.57 -3.19 -9.97
CA LEU A 75 8.25 -3.40 -11.26
C LEU A 75 9.33 -4.48 -11.17
N TYR A 76 10.00 -4.58 -10.02
CA TYR A 76 11.05 -5.57 -9.80
C TYR A 76 10.50 -6.98 -9.52
N PHE A 77 9.51 -7.09 -8.63
CA PHE A 77 8.91 -8.36 -8.21
C PHE A 77 7.85 -8.91 -9.18
N LYS A 78 7.38 -8.10 -10.14
CA LYS A 78 6.30 -8.46 -11.08
C LYS A 78 5.02 -8.93 -10.36
N GLN A 79 4.74 -8.34 -9.20
CA GLN A 79 3.59 -8.66 -8.37
C GLN A 79 2.62 -7.48 -8.34
N GLN A 80 1.33 -7.72 -8.07
CA GLN A 80 0.33 -6.65 -8.01
C GLN A 80 0.66 -5.63 -6.92
N SER A 81 0.46 -4.35 -7.24
CA SER A 81 0.75 -3.21 -6.37
C SER A 81 0.10 -3.33 -5.00
N VAL A 82 -1.14 -3.79 -4.96
CA VAL A 82 -1.88 -3.97 -3.70
C VAL A 82 -1.17 -4.94 -2.76
N ILE A 83 -0.60 -6.04 -3.27
CA ILE A 83 0.08 -7.05 -2.45
C ILE A 83 1.40 -6.48 -1.90
N VAL A 84 2.18 -5.83 -2.76
CA VAL A 84 3.46 -5.23 -2.36
C VAL A 84 3.24 -4.16 -1.29
N LEU A 85 2.24 -3.29 -1.46
CA LEU A 85 1.87 -2.28 -0.47
C LEU A 85 1.41 -2.89 0.86
N MET A 86 0.62 -3.97 0.83
CA MET A 86 0.21 -4.69 2.05
C MET A 86 1.39 -5.27 2.81
N VAL A 87 2.27 -5.98 2.11
CA VAL A 87 3.47 -6.61 2.72
C VAL A 87 4.37 -5.53 3.29
N LEU A 88 4.57 -4.44 2.56
CA LEU A 88 5.37 -3.33 3.03
C LEU A 88 4.77 -2.67 4.29
N GLY A 89 3.46 -2.43 4.31
CA GLY A 89 2.77 -1.95 5.51
C GLY A 89 2.85 -2.92 6.69
N MET A 90 2.76 -4.22 6.44
CA MET A 90 2.93 -5.26 7.45
C MET A 90 4.33 -5.27 8.05
N VAL A 91 5.38 -5.15 7.22
CA VAL A 91 6.79 -5.13 7.67
C VAL A 91 7.10 -3.89 8.51
N ILE A 92 6.44 -2.76 8.23
CA ILE A 92 6.71 -1.48 8.89
C ILE A 92 5.78 -1.27 10.09
N SER A 93 4.82 -2.17 10.30
CA SER A 93 3.94 -2.17 11.46
C SER A 93 4.73 -2.23 12.78
N PRO A 94 4.32 -1.49 13.82
CA PRO A 94 4.95 -1.55 15.14
C PRO A 94 5.00 -2.96 15.73
N GLY A 95 4.01 -3.81 15.42
CA GLY A 95 3.96 -5.20 15.88
C GLY A 95 5.07 -6.05 15.29
N PHE A 96 5.25 -5.99 13.96
CA PHE A 96 6.29 -6.73 13.26
C PHE A 96 7.68 -6.22 13.63
N LEU A 97 7.87 -4.91 13.71
CA LEU A 97 9.14 -4.30 14.12
C LEU A 97 9.56 -4.73 15.52
N LYS A 98 8.63 -4.80 16.49
CA LYS A 98 8.94 -5.30 17.84
C LYS A 98 9.41 -6.75 17.83
N ILE A 99 8.79 -7.61 17.03
CA ILE A 99 9.18 -9.02 16.90
C ILE A 99 10.60 -9.14 16.36
N ILE A 100 10.90 -8.43 15.27
CA ILE A 100 12.24 -8.41 14.66
C ILE A 100 13.27 -7.81 15.62
N TRP A 101 12.94 -6.71 16.30
CA TRP A 101 13.83 -6.05 17.24
C TRP A 101 14.21 -6.96 18.41
N ASN A 102 13.22 -7.66 18.99
CA ASN A 102 13.46 -8.62 20.07
C ASN A 102 14.36 -9.77 19.61
N PHE A 103 14.18 -10.24 18.38
CA PHE A 103 15.04 -11.27 17.79
C PHE A 103 16.49 -10.78 17.60
N ILE A 104 16.68 -9.53 17.16
CA ILE A 104 18.01 -8.94 16.96
C ILE A 104 18.73 -8.74 18.30
N ILE A 105 18.04 -8.24 19.33
CA ILE A 105 18.64 -8.06 20.67
C ILE A 105 19.06 -9.40 21.28
N LEU A 106 18.33 -10.48 21.00
CA LEU A 106 18.66 -11.82 21.49
C LEU A 106 19.96 -12.37 20.86
N LEU A 107 20.36 -11.86 19.68
CA LEU A 107 21.59 -12.27 19.02
C LEU A 107 22.80 -11.65 19.76
N PRO A 108 23.84 -12.42 20.11
CA PRO A 108 25.03 -11.90 20.78
C PRO A 108 25.88 -11.07 19.81
N LEU A 109 25.40 -9.87 19.50
CA LEU A 109 26.07 -8.88 18.68
C LEU A 109 26.90 -7.94 19.57
N PRO A 110 28.12 -7.55 19.16
CA PRO A 110 28.95 -6.60 19.90
C PRO A 110 28.47 -5.13 19.78
N LEU A 111 27.23 -4.89 19.33
CA LEU A 111 26.70 -3.57 19.03
C LEU A 111 25.63 -3.18 20.04
N SER A 112 25.81 -2.04 20.72
CA SER A 112 24.86 -1.52 21.71
C SER A 112 23.63 -0.93 21.01
N LEU A 113 22.62 -1.76 20.78
CA LEU A 113 21.33 -1.34 20.25
C LEU A 113 20.41 -0.84 21.37
N PRO A 114 19.54 0.16 21.10
CA PRO A 114 18.53 0.58 22.07
C PRO A 114 17.59 -0.58 22.45
N ALA A 115 17.18 -0.64 23.72
CA ALA A 115 16.38 -1.75 24.25
C ALA A 115 14.95 -1.78 23.69
N GLN A 116 14.42 -0.66 23.17
CA GLN A 116 13.10 -0.58 22.57
C GLN A 116 13.17 -0.40 21.05
N ALA A 117 12.24 -1.05 20.35
CA ALA A 117 12.06 -0.87 18.92
C ALA A 117 11.64 0.58 18.61
N PRO A 118 12.10 1.15 17.48
CA PRO A 118 11.65 2.47 17.04
C PRO A 118 10.13 2.47 16.81
N VAL A 119 9.46 3.49 17.33
CA VAL A 119 8.05 3.74 17.03
C VAL A 119 8.00 4.68 15.84
N LEU A 120 7.56 4.16 14.69
CA LEU A 120 7.44 4.94 13.45
C LEU A 120 6.10 5.67 13.33
N PHE A 121 5.07 5.19 14.03
CA PHE A 121 3.71 5.72 13.96
C PHE A 121 3.17 5.97 15.36
N HIS A 122 2.83 7.21 15.64
CA HIS A 122 2.17 7.64 16.86
C HIS A 122 0.67 7.86 16.62
N HIS A 123 0.26 8.27 15.41
CA HIS A 123 -1.11 8.73 15.11
C HIS A 123 -1.91 7.73 14.25
N HIS A 124 -2.34 6.63 14.88
CA HIS A 124 -3.09 5.56 14.21
C HIS A 124 -4.44 6.02 13.66
N GLU A 125 -5.13 6.92 14.35
CA GLU A 125 -6.46 7.43 13.95
C GLU A 125 -6.39 8.20 12.63
N ILE A 126 -5.37 9.03 12.44
CA ILE A 126 -5.19 9.83 11.23
C ILE A 126 -4.94 8.91 10.04
N ILE A 127 -4.03 7.93 10.19
CA ILE A 127 -3.74 6.94 9.15
C ILE A 127 -5.02 6.16 8.78
N GLN A 128 -5.83 5.78 9.78
CA GLN A 128 -7.10 5.08 9.54
C GLN A 128 -8.10 5.94 8.76
N ILE A 129 -8.22 7.23 9.06
CA ILE A 129 -9.07 8.16 8.31
C ILE A 129 -8.60 8.25 6.85
N PHE A 130 -7.30 8.44 6.61
CA PHE A 130 -6.76 8.48 5.23
C PHE A 130 -6.98 7.16 4.48
N ALA A 131 -6.82 6.01 5.15
CA ALA A 131 -7.08 4.70 4.55
C ALA A 131 -8.56 4.53 4.17
N GLN A 132 -9.49 4.94 5.04
CA GLN A 132 -10.93 4.92 4.77
C GLN A 132 -11.30 5.85 3.61
N LEU A 133 -10.77 7.08 3.60
CA LEU A 133 -10.97 8.03 2.50
C LEU A 133 -10.44 7.46 1.18
N GLY A 134 -9.25 6.83 1.19
CA GLY A 134 -8.69 6.16 0.03
C GLY A 134 -9.60 5.05 -0.51
N ALA A 135 -10.16 4.23 0.37
CA ALA A 135 -11.09 3.17 0.00
C ALA A 135 -12.41 3.72 -0.59
N ILE A 136 -12.97 4.78 0.02
CA ILE A 136 -14.18 5.45 -0.48
C ILE A 136 -13.93 6.05 -1.87
N ILE A 137 -12.82 6.79 -2.06
CA ILE A 137 -12.46 7.39 -3.34
C ILE A 137 -12.25 6.31 -4.41
N LEU A 138 -11.59 5.20 -4.06
CA LEU A 138 -11.40 4.08 -4.97
C LEU A 138 -12.74 3.48 -5.41
N LEU A 139 -13.61 3.12 -4.48
CA LEU A 139 -14.92 2.55 -4.77
C LEU A 139 -15.81 3.53 -5.56
N PHE A 140 -15.74 4.82 -5.24
CA PHE A 140 -16.44 5.86 -5.97
C PHE A 140 -15.96 5.95 -7.42
N LYS A 141 -14.63 5.96 -7.64
CA LYS A 141 -14.04 5.95 -8.99
C LYS A 141 -14.48 4.73 -9.79
N VAL A 142 -14.51 3.56 -9.17
CA VAL A 142 -15.00 2.33 -9.78
C VAL A 142 -16.49 2.43 -10.13
N GLY A 143 -17.30 2.95 -9.21
CA GLY A 143 -18.73 3.17 -9.40
C GLY A 143 -19.03 4.05 -10.62
N ILE A 144 -18.30 5.15 -10.79
CA ILE A 144 -18.47 6.07 -11.94
C ILE A 144 -18.21 5.38 -13.29
N HIS A 145 -17.26 4.45 -13.36
CA HIS A 145 -16.94 3.75 -14.60
C HIS A 145 -17.87 2.56 -14.88
N SER A 146 -18.75 2.22 -13.93
CA SER A 146 -19.63 1.04 -14.00
C SER A 146 -20.99 1.39 -14.61
N LYS A 147 -21.43 0.59 -15.59
CA LYS A 147 -22.77 0.75 -16.20
C LYS A 147 -23.82 0.04 -15.37
N ILE A 148 -24.77 0.79 -14.82
CA ILE A 148 -25.85 0.28 -13.94
C ILE A 148 -26.63 -0.88 -14.59
N GLU A 149 -26.89 -0.78 -15.90
CA GLU A 149 -27.60 -1.80 -16.69
C GLU A 149 -26.95 -3.18 -16.65
N LYS A 150 -25.62 -3.24 -16.47
CA LYS A 150 -24.86 -4.49 -16.38
C LYS A 150 -24.76 -5.04 -14.97
N ILE A 151 -25.19 -4.28 -13.96
CA ILE A 151 -25.10 -4.69 -12.55
C ILE A 151 -26.32 -5.53 -12.18
N PHE A 152 -27.52 -5.10 -12.59
CA PHE A 152 -28.79 -5.72 -12.21
C PHE A 152 -29.19 -6.89 -13.11
N THR A 153 -28.32 -7.89 -13.22
CA THR A 153 -28.60 -9.15 -13.91
C THR A 153 -28.87 -10.26 -12.89
N LYS A 154 -29.75 -11.22 -13.24
CA LYS A 154 -30.07 -12.37 -12.38
C LYS A 154 -28.81 -13.14 -11.96
N GLU A 155 -27.86 -13.29 -12.88
CA GLU A 155 -26.58 -13.97 -12.67
C GLU A 155 -25.73 -13.26 -11.60
N ASN A 156 -25.62 -11.93 -11.67
CA ASN A 156 -24.89 -11.14 -10.68
C ASN A 156 -25.54 -11.20 -9.30
N LEU A 157 -26.87 -11.15 -9.25
CA LEU A 157 -27.62 -11.25 -7.99
C LEU A 157 -27.43 -12.63 -7.33
N LEU A 158 -27.53 -13.69 -8.13
CA LEU A 158 -27.27 -15.05 -7.65
C LEU A 158 -25.84 -15.22 -7.18
N THR A 159 -24.86 -14.68 -7.91
CA THR A 159 -23.44 -14.73 -7.55
C THR A 159 -23.16 -13.97 -6.26
N ALA A 160 -23.76 -12.79 -6.08
CA ALA A 160 -23.62 -11.99 -4.86
C ALA A 160 -24.25 -12.70 -3.65
N LEU A 161 -25.45 -13.24 -3.79
CA LEU A 161 -26.12 -13.99 -2.73
C LEU A 161 -25.36 -15.27 -2.37
N ALA A 162 -24.89 -16.03 -3.36
CA ALA A 162 -24.08 -17.22 -3.13
C ALA A 162 -22.75 -16.89 -2.45
N GLY A 163 -22.09 -15.79 -2.87
CA GLY A 163 -20.84 -15.30 -2.30
C GLY A 163 -20.95 -14.90 -0.83
N ILE A 164 -22.16 -14.59 -0.34
CA ILE A 164 -22.43 -14.31 1.07
C ILE A 164 -22.90 -15.58 1.79
N ALA A 165 -23.91 -16.26 1.23
CA ALA A 165 -24.59 -17.37 1.89
C ALA A 165 -23.68 -18.58 2.10
N VAL A 166 -22.87 -18.94 1.11
CA VAL A 166 -21.98 -20.12 1.18
C VAL A 166 -20.93 -19.95 2.28
N PRO A 167 -20.06 -18.92 2.30
CA PRO A 167 -19.08 -18.76 3.36
C PRO A 167 -19.72 -18.51 4.73
N PHE A 168 -20.89 -17.85 4.79
CA PHE A 168 -21.64 -17.70 6.04
C PHE A 168 -22.05 -19.05 6.63
N ILE A 169 -22.72 -19.90 5.84
CA ILE A 169 -23.21 -21.21 6.29
C ILE A 169 -22.03 -22.10 6.67
N VAL A 170 -20.95 -22.11 5.87
CA VAL A 170 -19.74 -22.89 6.18
C VAL A 170 -19.10 -22.43 7.48
N GLY A 171 -18.93 -21.12 7.69
CA GLY A 171 -18.38 -20.57 8.93
C GLY A 171 -19.25 -20.85 10.15
N TYR A 172 -20.56 -20.70 10.01
CA TYR A 172 -21.53 -21.02 11.05
C TYR A 172 -21.46 -22.49 11.46
N LEU A 173 -21.51 -23.41 10.48
CA LEU A 173 -21.44 -24.85 10.74
C LEU A 173 -20.11 -25.26 11.39
N TYR A 174 -18.99 -24.69 10.94
CA TYR A 174 -17.68 -24.91 11.54
C TYR A 174 -17.66 -24.49 13.03
N ALA A 175 -18.23 -23.33 13.34
CA ALA A 175 -18.27 -22.80 14.70
C ALA A 175 -19.22 -23.57 15.61
N VAL A 176 -20.37 -24.05 15.09
CA VAL A 176 -21.27 -24.96 15.81
C VAL A 176 -20.58 -26.29 16.11
N TYR A 177 -19.86 -26.86 15.14
CA TYR A 177 -19.11 -28.11 15.33
C TYR A 177 -18.00 -27.95 16.39
N SER A 178 -17.41 -26.75 16.48
CA SER A 178 -16.40 -26.41 17.48
C SER A 178 -16.98 -26.14 18.89
N SER A 179 -18.24 -26.52 19.14
CA SER A 179 -18.96 -26.28 20.40
C SER A 179 -19.06 -24.80 20.79
N GLY A 180 -19.05 -23.90 19.80
CA GLY A 180 -19.24 -22.47 20.03
C GLY A 180 -20.68 -22.12 20.42
N SER A 181 -20.86 -21.02 21.15
CA SER A 181 -22.20 -20.47 21.42
C SER A 181 -22.87 -20.02 20.11
N PHE A 182 -24.19 -19.90 20.11
CA PHE A 182 -24.93 -19.36 18.96
C PHE A 182 -24.37 -17.99 18.52
N SER A 183 -24.06 -17.11 19.46
CA SER A 183 -23.45 -15.80 19.17
C SER A 183 -22.08 -15.92 18.52
N TYR A 184 -21.25 -16.86 18.97
CA TYR A 184 -19.95 -17.13 18.35
C TYR A 184 -20.12 -17.68 16.92
N ALA A 185 -21.03 -18.62 16.71
CA ALA A 185 -21.27 -19.18 15.38
C ALA A 185 -21.81 -18.15 14.40
N MET A 186 -22.73 -17.29 14.83
CA MET A 186 -23.21 -16.16 14.04
C MET A 186 -22.08 -15.17 13.71
N PHE A 187 -21.21 -14.88 14.69
CA PHE A 187 -20.06 -14.00 14.48
C PHE A 187 -19.07 -14.57 13.46
N VAL A 188 -18.71 -15.84 13.56
CA VAL A 188 -17.80 -16.50 12.62
C VAL A 188 -18.40 -16.54 11.22
N GLY A 189 -19.67 -16.96 11.09
CA GLY A 189 -20.38 -16.95 9.81
C GLY A 189 -20.42 -15.56 9.17
N ALA A 190 -20.82 -14.54 9.93
CA ALA A 190 -20.85 -13.16 9.45
C ALA A 190 -19.46 -12.63 9.06
N SER A 191 -18.42 -13.01 9.81
CA SER A 191 -17.04 -12.60 9.53
C SER A 191 -16.54 -13.17 8.20
N LEU A 192 -16.88 -14.40 7.86
CA LEU A 192 -16.49 -15.01 6.57
C LEU A 192 -17.30 -14.48 5.38
N ALA A 193 -18.49 -13.94 5.61
CA ALA A 193 -19.32 -13.32 4.58
C ALA A 193 -18.84 -11.91 4.18
N ALA A 194 -18.00 -11.27 5.00
CA ALA A 194 -17.51 -9.92 4.74
C ALA A 194 -16.44 -9.91 3.63
N THR A 195 -16.86 -9.68 2.38
CA THR A 195 -15.96 -9.62 1.22
C THR A 195 -15.43 -8.21 0.95
N SER A 196 -14.12 -8.05 0.68
CA SER A 196 -13.50 -6.76 0.32
C SER A 196 -13.48 -6.52 -1.19
N VAL A 197 -14.59 -6.01 -1.74
CA VAL A 197 -14.72 -5.72 -3.18
C VAL A 197 -13.72 -4.66 -3.66
N GLY A 198 -13.36 -3.71 -2.79
CA GLY A 198 -12.41 -2.63 -3.14
C GLY A 198 -11.03 -3.16 -3.54
N VAL A 199 -10.52 -4.16 -2.83
CA VAL A 199 -9.24 -4.80 -3.14
C VAL A 199 -9.32 -5.55 -4.47
N THR A 200 -10.36 -6.34 -4.67
CA THR A 200 -10.57 -7.09 -5.92
C THR A 200 -10.62 -6.15 -7.12
N VAL A 201 -11.37 -5.05 -7.03
CA VAL A 201 -11.46 -4.11 -8.16
C VAL A 201 -10.15 -3.36 -8.40
N ALA A 202 -9.40 -3.00 -7.35
CA ALA A 202 -8.08 -2.41 -7.51
C ALA A 202 -7.15 -3.33 -8.32
N ILE A 203 -7.15 -4.63 -7.99
CA ILE A 203 -6.36 -5.65 -8.68
C ILE A 203 -6.82 -5.84 -10.13
N LEU A 204 -8.13 -6.00 -10.36
CA LEU A 204 -8.68 -6.18 -11.72
C LEU A 204 -8.31 -5.01 -12.63
N LYS A 205 -8.43 -3.78 -12.12
CA LYS A 205 -8.06 -2.57 -12.83
C LYS A 205 -6.56 -2.52 -13.16
N GLU A 206 -5.71 -2.96 -12.24
CA GLU A 206 -4.26 -3.05 -12.46
C GLU A 206 -3.92 -4.07 -13.56
N MET A 207 -4.62 -5.20 -13.57
CA MET A 207 -4.50 -6.23 -14.61
C MET A 207 -5.06 -5.81 -15.98
N LYS A 208 -5.74 -4.66 -16.06
CA LYS A 208 -6.42 -4.15 -17.26
C LYS A 208 -7.45 -5.14 -17.84
N VAL A 209 -8.12 -5.89 -16.96
CA VAL A 209 -9.21 -6.82 -17.31
C VAL A 209 -10.56 -6.18 -16.95
#